data_AF-A0AAJ2Y9F0-F1
#
_entry.id   AF-A0AAJ2Y9F0-F1
#
_cell.length_a   1.000
_cell.length_b   1.000
_cell.length_c   1.000
_cell.angle_alpha   90.00
_cell.angle_beta   90.00
_cell.angle_gamma   90.00
#
_symmetry.space_group_name_H-M   'P 1'
#
loop_
_entity.id
_entity.type
_entity.pdbx_description
1 polymer ?
#
loop_
_entity_poly.entity_id
_entity_poly.type
_entity_poly.pdbx_seq_one_letter_code
_entity_poly.pdbx_strand_id
1 'polypeptide(L)' 'MSAEEDYIERFSDLMEDAESEGVDGINIMMNYLMAYVEAMTGDEEEQGIIWQLGDKDLVISIEPAEQAARFH' A
#
# COMPACT_ATOMS: atom_id res chain seq x y z
N MET A 1 -10.41 4.36 -23.16
CA MET A 1 -9.95 4.31 -21.76
C MET A 1 -11.12 3.91 -20.89
N SER A 2 -10.92 2.92 -20.04
CA SER A 2 -11.86 2.58 -18.97
C SER A 2 -11.84 3.67 -17.89
N ALA A 3 -12.86 3.70 -17.02
CA ALA A 3 -12.84 4.61 -15.88
C ALA A 3 -11.67 4.30 -14.94
N GLU A 4 -11.32 3.03 -14.77
CA GLU A 4 -10.18 2.59 -13.94
C GLU A 4 -8.85 3.10 -14.48
N GLU A 5 -8.63 3.04 -15.79
CA GLU A 5 -7.44 3.59 -16.44
C GLU A 5 -7.32 5.11 -16.22
N ASP A 6 -8.43 5.86 -16.36
CA ASP A 6 -8.48 7.30 -16.08
C ASP A 6 -8.18 7.63 -14.60
N TYR A 7 -8.69 6.83 -13.67
CA TYR A 7 -8.38 7.00 -12.24
C TYR A 7 -6.91 6.72 -11.93
N ILE A 8 -6.29 5.71 -12.57
CA ILE A 8 -4.88 5.39 -12.38
C ILE A 8 -3.98 6.51 -12.90
N GLU A 9 -4.28 7.05 -14.10
CA GLU A 9 -3.53 8.18 -14.65
C GLU A 9 -3.61 9.40 -13.72
N ARG A 10 -4.83 9.77 -13.29
CA ARG A 10 -5.02 10.90 -12.38
C ARG A 10 -4.36 10.70 -11.01
N PHE A 11 -4.34 9.47 -10.52
CA PHE A 11 -3.62 9.15 -9.29
C PHE A 11 -2.11 9.30 -9.49
N SER A 12 -1.58 8.88 -10.63
CA SER A 12 -0.17 9.02 -10.97
C SER A 12 0.23 10.50 -11.06
N ASP A 13 -0.56 11.32 -11.74
CA ASP A 13 -0.36 12.77 -11.83
C ASP A 13 -0.34 13.43 -10.44
N LEU A 14 -1.27 13.04 -9.56
CA LEU A 14 -1.31 13.55 -8.18
C LEU A 14 -0.04 13.21 -7.39
N MET A 15 0.52 12.02 -7.60
CA MET A 15 1.76 11.61 -6.92
C MET A 15 2.97 12.39 -7.47
N GLU A 16 3.00 12.67 -8.76
CA GLU A 16 4.04 13.51 -9.40
C GLU A 16 3.96 14.96 -8.88
N ASP A 17 2.75 15.51 -8.77
CA ASP A 17 2.53 16.84 -8.19
C ASP A 17 3.01 16.90 -6.73
N ALA A 18 2.69 15.88 -5.92
CA ALA A 18 3.15 15.79 -4.54
C ALA A 18 4.68 15.74 -4.43
N GLU A 19 5.34 14.98 -5.29
CA GLU A 19 6.80 14.90 -5.33
C GLU A 19 7.41 16.27 -5.68
N SER A 20 6.78 17.02 -6.60
CA SER A 20 7.22 18.38 -6.97
C SER A 20 7.14 19.38 -5.80
N GLU A 21 6.22 19.15 -4.84
CA GLU A 21 6.07 19.93 -3.61
C GLU A 21 6.98 19.44 -2.47
N GLY A 22 7.80 18.42 -2.72
CA GLY A 22 8.70 17.80 -1.73
C GLY A 22 7.99 16.83 -0.79
N VAL A 23 6.82 16.35 -1.18
CA VAL A 23 6.04 15.35 -0.45
C VAL A 23 6.29 13.97 -1.06
N ASP A 24 6.71 13.01 -0.24
CA ASP A 24 6.86 11.61 -0.67
C ASP A 24 5.48 10.93 -0.75
N GLY A 25 4.86 10.98 -1.93
CA GLY A 25 3.56 10.40 -2.19
C GLY A 25 3.52 8.89 -1.93
N ILE A 26 4.60 8.17 -2.26
CA ILE A 26 4.70 6.73 -2.02
C ILE A 26 4.68 6.45 -0.52
N ASN A 27 5.45 7.19 0.27
CA ASN A 27 5.42 7.04 1.72
C ASN A 27 4.03 7.33 2.30
N ILE A 28 3.31 8.34 1.80
CA ILE A 28 1.92 8.60 2.22
C ILE A 28 1.02 7.41 1.91
N MET A 29 1.08 6.87 0.69
CA MET A 29 0.28 5.73 0.29
C MET A 29 0.58 4.48 1.12
N MET A 30 1.87 4.20 1.39
CA MET A 30 2.26 3.06 2.21
C MET A 30 1.81 3.21 3.66
N ASN A 31 1.88 4.41 4.23
CA ASN A 31 1.35 4.69 5.58
C ASN A 31 -0.18 4.51 5.63
N TYR A 32 -0.91 4.95 4.60
CA TYR A 32 -2.34 4.72 4.50
C TYR A 32 -2.67 3.23 4.40
N LEU A 33 -1.94 2.48 3.57
CA LEU A 33 -2.13 1.05 3.40
C LEU A 33 -1.84 0.28 4.70
N MET A 34 -0.79 0.66 5.42
CA MET A 34 -0.45 0.11 6.74
C MET A 34 -1.60 0.32 7.72
N ALA A 35 -2.09 1.56 7.88
CA ALA A 35 -3.21 1.86 8.77
C ALA A 35 -4.49 1.09 8.39
N TYR A 36 -4.72 0.87 7.09
CA TYR A 36 -5.83 0.04 6.62
C TYR A 36 -5.67 -1.43 7.03
N VAL A 37 -4.47 -2.00 6.86
CA VAL A 37 -4.20 -3.39 7.28
C VAL A 37 -4.36 -3.52 8.79
N GLU A 38 -3.76 -2.64 9.59
CA GLU A 38 -3.91 -2.62 11.06
C GLU A 38 -5.39 -2.57 11.49
N ALA A 39 -6.20 -1.75 10.82
CA ALA A 39 -7.63 -1.64 11.10
C ALA A 39 -8.42 -2.92 10.75
N MET A 40 -7.99 -3.65 9.73
CA MET A 40 -8.64 -4.88 9.28
C MET A 40 -8.23 -6.11 10.11
N THR A 41 -7.01 -6.13 10.64
CA THR A 41 -6.45 -7.27 11.38
C THR A 41 -6.55 -7.12 12.90
N GLY A 42 -6.77 -5.91 13.42
CA GLY A 42 -6.90 -5.67 14.85
C GLY A 42 -5.63 -6.07 15.64
N ASP A 43 -5.81 -6.67 16.83
CA ASP A 43 -4.72 -7.11 17.72
C ASP A 43 -4.17 -8.53 17.38
N GLU A 44 -4.47 -9.08 16.20
CA GLU A 44 -3.95 -10.40 15.82
C GLU A 44 -2.43 -10.37 15.63
N GLU A 45 -1.71 -11.41 16.11
CA GLU A 45 -0.25 -11.50 16.05
C GLU A 45 0.32 -11.55 14.62
N GLU A 46 -0.49 -11.99 13.65
CA GLU A 46 -0.14 -12.02 12.22
C GLU A 46 -1.05 -11.03 11.46
N GLN A 47 -0.61 -9.78 11.35
CA GLN A 47 -1.38 -8.73 10.69
C GLN A 47 -1.15 -8.79 9.18
N GLY A 48 -2.04 -9.46 8.44
CA GLY A 48 -2.00 -9.44 6.98
C GLY A 48 -3.37 -9.53 6.30
N ILE A 49 -3.43 -9.02 5.07
CA ILE A 49 -4.58 -9.15 4.18
C ILE A 49 -4.17 -9.83 2.88
N ILE A 50 -5.07 -10.64 2.33
CA ILE A 50 -4.94 -11.25 1.02
C ILE A 50 -6.03 -10.65 0.13
N TRP A 51 -5.62 -10.00 -0.96
CA TRP A 51 -6.52 -9.46 -1.96
C TRP A 51 -6.41 -10.24 -3.27
N GLN A 52 -7.54 -10.76 -3.75
CA GLN A 52 -7.59 -11.52 -5.01
C GLN A 52 -7.78 -10.57 -6.20
N LEU A 53 -6.81 -10.54 -7.10
CA LEU A 53 -6.79 -9.76 -8.33
C LEU A 53 -6.86 -10.71 -9.54
N GLY A 54 -8.05 -11.25 -9.80
CA GLY A 54 -8.28 -12.16 -10.93
C GLY A 54 -7.51 -13.47 -10.79
N ASP A 55 -6.39 -13.59 -11.50
CA ASP A 55 -5.50 -14.76 -11.48
C ASP A 55 -4.31 -14.63 -10.52
N LYS A 56 -4.25 -13.54 -9.74
CA LYS A 56 -3.15 -13.24 -8.82
C LYS A 56 -3.67 -12.95 -7.41
N ASP A 57 -2.88 -13.32 -6.41
CA ASP A 57 -3.08 -12.92 -5.03
C ASP A 57 -2.06 -11.84 -4.65
N LEU A 58 -2.55 -10.72 -4.12
CA LEU A 58 -1.74 -9.70 -3.48
C LEU A 58 -1.77 -9.96 -1.97
N VAL A 59 -0.60 -10.25 -1.40
CA VAL A 59 -0.43 -10.48 0.04
C VAL A 59 0.28 -9.28 0.64
N ILE A 60 -0.33 -8.66 1.64
CA ILE A 60 0.24 -7.55 2.40
C ILE A 60 0.28 -7.97 3.87
N SER A 61 1.46 -7.98 4.46
CA SER A 61 1.68 -8.30 5.87
C SER A 61 2.48 -7.19 6.55
N ILE A 62 2.17 -6.93 7.82
CA ILE A 62 2.91 -6.04 8.69
C ILE A 62 3.76 -6.91 9.61
N GLU A 63 5.07 -6.82 9.44
CA GLU A 63 6.04 -7.56 10.25
C GLU A 63 6.81 -6.59 11.15
N PRO A 64 7.20 -7.01 12.38
CA PRO A 64 8.11 -6.23 13.20
C PRO A 64 9.41 -5.93 12.44
N ALA A 65 9.91 -4.69 12.53
CA ALA A 65 11.11 -4.26 11.80
C ALA A 65 12.34 -5.14 12.07
N GLU A 66 12.44 -5.73 13.27
CA GLU A 66 13.49 -6.68 13.66
C GLU A 66 13.43 -8.01 12.88
N GLN A 67 12.25 -8.43 12.44
CA GLN A 67 12.04 -9.62 11.62
C GLN A 67 12.25 -9.33 10.13
N ALA A 68 11.79 -8.18 9.64
CA ALA A 68 11.96 -7.77 8.24
C ALA A 68 13.43 -7.66 7.81
N ALA A 69 14.32 -7.21 8.70
CA ALA A 69 15.76 -7.12 8.45
C ALA A 69 16.43 -8.49 8.19
N ARG A 70 15.78 -9.61 8.49
CA ARG A 70 16.30 -10.96 8.20
C ARG A 70 16.04 -11.43 6.77
N PHE A 71 15.20 -10.72 6.02
CA PHE A 71 14.89 -11.02 4.62
C PHE A 71 15.74 -10.21 3.62
N HIS A 72 16.61 -9.32 4.12
CA HIS A 72 17.57 -8.53 3.34
C HIS A 72 18.97 -9.15 3.33
#